data_AF-A0A521QVP7-F1
#
_entry.id   AF-A0A521QVP7-F1
#
_cell.length_a   1.000
_cell.length_b   1.000
_cell.length_c   1.000
_cell.angle_alpha   90.00
_cell.angle_beta   90.00
_cell.angle_gamma   90.00
#
_symmetry.space_group_name_H-M   'P 1'
#
loop_
_entity.id
_entity.type
_entity.pdbx_description
1 polymer ?
#
loop_
_entity_poly.entity_id
_entity_poly.type
_entity_poly.pdbx_seq_one_letter_code
_entity_poly.pdbx_strand_id
1 'polypeptide(L)'
;TLVHNNFRGKFFREQLIAALKILSQGHVGLHAMKGSWAGAMGQCQFIPTSFLAYAADGDGDGRKDIWTNKLDVFASIVNYLRKVGWRPGLRWGDEVAPGAQAGGGGRIVRPAGTGGPAYQTTENFKVILRWNQSDFFALAVGLLSDRIAA
;
A
#
# COMPACT_ATOMS: atom_id res chain seq x y z
N THR A 1 -14.97 20.13 3.46
CA THR A 1 -14.61 19.19 2.38
C THR A 1 -15.28 17.82 2.58
N LEU A 2 -14.61 16.71 2.94
CA LEU A 2 -15.27 15.37 2.88
C LEU A 2 -16.27 15.08 4.02
N VAL A 3 -15.87 15.30 5.28
CA VAL A 3 -16.77 15.12 6.43
C VAL A 3 -17.91 16.14 6.40
N HIS A 4 -17.58 17.40 6.08
CA HIS A 4 -18.56 18.48 5.98
C HIS A 4 -19.65 18.19 4.94
N ASN A 5 -19.28 17.61 3.79
CA ASN A 5 -20.22 17.25 2.71
C ASN A 5 -20.86 15.86 2.91
N ASN A 6 -20.63 15.21 4.06
CA ASN A 6 -21.13 13.87 4.40
C ASN A 6 -20.77 12.75 3.38
N PHE A 7 -19.75 12.95 2.54
CA PHE A 7 -19.26 11.92 1.63
C PHE A 7 -18.60 10.81 2.45
N ARG A 8 -19.20 9.61 2.50
CA ARG A 8 -18.75 8.50 3.40
C ARG A 8 -18.46 9.00 4.82
N GLY A 9 -19.35 9.84 5.37
CA GLY A 9 -19.07 10.66 6.56
C GLY A 9 -18.51 9.92 7.78
N LYS A 10 -19.02 8.71 8.08
CA LYS A 10 -18.50 7.87 9.18
C LYS A 10 -17.01 7.54 8.99
N PHE A 11 -16.64 7.08 7.80
CA PHE A 11 -15.27 6.70 7.47
C PHE A 11 -14.33 7.90 7.56
N PHE A 12 -14.66 9.03 6.92
CA PHE A 12 -13.77 10.18 6.94
C PHE A 12 -13.70 10.90 8.28
N ARG A 13 -14.74 10.78 9.14
CA ARG A 13 -14.66 11.27 10.52
C ARG A 13 -13.63 10.50 11.32
N GLU A 14 -13.58 9.18 11.16
CA GLU A 14 -12.56 8.33 11.79
C GLU A 14 -11.15 8.72 11.31
N GLN A 15 -10.97 8.93 10.00
CA GLN A 15 -9.69 9.39 9.45
C GLN A 15 -9.29 10.77 9.97
N LEU A 16 -10.24 11.71 10.10
CA LEU A 16 -9.97 13.03 10.66
C LEU A 16 -9.50 12.96 12.12
N ILE A 17 -10.16 12.16 12.96
CA ILE A 17 -9.75 11.96 14.36
C ILE A 17 -8.37 11.31 14.44
N ALA A 18 -8.10 10.31 13.60
CA ALA A 18 -6.78 9.70 13.51
C ALA A 18 -5.70 10.72 13.07
N ALA A 19 -6.00 11.62 12.14
CA ALA A 19 -5.06 12.66 11.71
C ALA A 19 -4.72 13.64 12.85
N LEU A 20 -5.72 14.06 13.62
CA LEU A 20 -5.50 14.91 14.81
C LEU A 20 -4.63 14.20 15.86
N LYS A 21 -4.82 12.88 16.04
CA LYS A 21 -3.98 12.09 16.93
C LYS A 21 -2.51 12.08 16.46
N ILE A 22 -2.25 11.92 15.17
CA ILE A 22 -0.90 11.95 14.61
C ILE A 22 -0.23 13.31 14.85
N LEU A 23 -0.96 14.41 14.65
CA LEU A 23 -0.46 15.76 14.96
C LEU A 23 -0.13 15.91 16.45
N SER A 24 -1.01 15.41 17.33
CA SER A 24 -0.77 15.46 18.78
C SER A 24 0.46 14.66 19.23
N GLN A 25 0.84 13.63 18.47
CA GLN A 25 2.03 12.81 18.71
C GLN A 25 3.33 13.46 18.20
N GLY A 26 3.25 14.59 17.48
CA GLY A 26 4.43 15.34 17.05
C GLY A 26 5.22 14.74 15.89
N HIS A 27 4.65 13.76 15.17
CA HIS A 27 5.32 13.14 14.01
C HIS A 27 5.43 14.06 12.79
N VAL A 28 4.54 15.06 12.67
CA VAL A 28 4.52 16.04 11.58
C VAL A 28 3.84 17.34 12.07
N GLY A 29 4.23 18.49 11.53
CA GLY A 29 3.54 19.76 11.77
C GLY A 29 2.26 19.92 10.94
N LEU A 30 1.28 20.68 11.44
CA LEU A 30 -0.03 20.86 10.78
C LEU A 30 0.07 21.25 9.29
N HIS A 31 0.91 22.24 8.97
CA HIS A 31 1.06 22.70 7.59
C HIS A 31 1.83 21.72 6.69
N ALA A 32 2.67 20.87 7.29
CA ALA A 32 3.48 19.86 6.62
C ALA A 32 2.73 18.53 6.40
N MET A 33 1.62 18.30 7.10
CA MET A 33 0.79 17.10 6.96
C MET A 33 0.02 17.09 5.63
N LYS A 34 0.74 16.90 4.53
CA LYS A 34 0.20 16.87 3.16
C LYS A 34 -0.26 15.47 2.75
N GLY A 35 -1.19 15.43 1.82
CA GLY A 35 -1.72 14.20 1.26
C GLY A 35 -2.58 14.45 0.02
N SER A 36 -3.13 13.37 -0.52
CA SER A 36 -4.09 13.43 -1.61
C SER A 36 -5.42 14.05 -1.16
N TRP A 37 -6.29 14.33 -2.13
CA TRP A 37 -7.64 14.86 -1.87
C TRP A 37 -8.47 13.98 -0.93
N ALA A 38 -8.21 12.67 -0.92
CA ALA A 38 -8.90 11.67 -0.10
C ALA A 38 -8.20 11.41 1.25
N GLY A 39 -7.16 12.18 1.59
CA GLY A 39 -6.46 12.06 2.87
C GLY A 39 -5.42 10.94 2.93
N ALA A 40 -4.97 10.40 1.79
CA ALA A 40 -3.80 9.52 1.77
C ALA A 40 -2.53 10.37 1.90
N MET A 41 -1.71 10.10 2.90
CA MET A 41 -0.68 11.03 3.39
C MET A 41 0.74 10.60 3.01
N GLY A 42 1.61 11.60 2.85
CA GLY A 42 3.05 11.38 2.65
C GLY A 42 3.40 10.53 1.43
N GLN A 43 4.62 10.02 1.40
CA GLN A 43 5.12 9.19 0.31
C GLN A 43 4.47 7.80 0.30
N CYS A 44 4.13 7.27 1.48
CA CYS A 44 3.42 5.99 1.59
C CYS A 44 1.96 6.06 1.12
N GLN A 45 1.36 7.25 0.98
CA GLN A 45 -0.07 7.39 0.72
C GLN A 45 -0.94 6.61 1.75
N PHE A 46 -0.51 6.57 3.00
CA PHE A 46 -1.31 5.97 4.07
C PHE A 46 -2.47 6.88 4.45
N ILE A 47 -3.67 6.32 4.57
CA ILE A 47 -4.73 6.99 5.31
C ILE A 47 -4.35 7.09 6.80
N PRO A 48 -4.88 8.05 7.56
CA PRO A 48 -4.53 8.26 8.96
C PRO A 48 -4.60 7.02 9.87
N THR A 49 -5.64 6.19 9.74
CA THR A 49 -5.71 4.96 10.55
C THR A 49 -4.63 3.94 10.17
N SER A 50 -4.24 3.87 8.89
CA SER A 50 -3.09 3.05 8.46
C SER A 50 -1.78 3.58 9.02
N PHE A 51 -1.56 4.89 9.07
CA PHE A 51 -0.40 5.45 9.75
C PHE A 51 -0.32 4.98 11.20
N LEU A 52 -1.42 5.11 11.96
CA LEU A 52 -1.44 4.71 13.37
C LEU A 52 -1.16 3.21 13.57
N ALA A 53 -1.58 2.36 12.63
CA ALA A 53 -1.40 0.91 12.72
C ALA A 53 -0.02 0.42 12.23
N TYR A 54 0.56 1.10 11.24
CA TYR A 54 1.66 0.57 10.43
C TYR A 54 2.88 1.49 10.32
N ALA A 55 2.76 2.80 10.56
CA ALA A 55 3.92 3.68 10.48
C ALA A 55 4.99 3.26 11.50
N ALA A 56 6.25 3.25 11.07
CA ALA A 56 7.40 2.82 11.83
C ALA A 56 8.49 3.90 11.76
N ASP A 57 9.19 4.03 12.88
CA ASP A 57 10.38 4.87 13.03
C ASP A 57 11.57 4.04 12.50
N GLY A 58 12.15 4.49 11.40
CA GLY A 58 13.17 3.77 10.65
C GLY A 58 14.59 4.13 11.06
N ASP A 59 14.79 5.29 11.67
CA ASP A 59 16.12 5.78 12.09
C ASP A 59 16.28 5.96 13.61
N GLY A 60 15.20 5.78 14.36
CA GLY A 60 15.19 5.79 15.82
C GLY A 60 15.12 7.19 16.43
N ASP A 61 14.72 8.21 15.66
CA ASP A 61 14.62 9.60 16.14
C ASP A 61 13.36 9.87 17.00
N GLY A 62 12.50 8.87 17.15
CA GLY A 62 11.23 8.93 17.88
C GLY A 62 10.05 9.45 17.04
N ARG A 63 10.27 9.78 15.76
CA ARG A 63 9.25 10.22 14.81
C ARG A 63 9.00 9.14 13.76
N LYS A 64 7.95 9.39 12.98
CA LYS A 64 7.48 8.49 11.91
C LYS A 64 7.13 9.38 10.72
N ASP A 65 8.11 10.16 10.27
CA ASP A 65 7.98 11.13 9.21
C ASP A 65 7.90 10.45 7.83
N ILE A 66 6.70 9.96 7.49
CA ILE A 66 6.41 9.39 6.17
C ILE A 66 6.35 10.45 5.04
N TRP A 67 6.65 11.73 5.32
CA TRP A 67 6.62 12.81 4.34
C TRP A 67 8.02 13.09 3.80
N THR A 68 9.02 13.27 4.65
CA THR A 68 10.37 13.69 4.21
C THR A 68 11.48 12.71 4.57
N ASN A 69 11.30 11.86 5.57
CA ASN A 69 12.30 10.87 5.97
C ASN A 69 12.13 9.55 5.19
N LYS A 70 13.11 9.23 4.33
CA LYS A 70 13.08 7.99 3.53
C LYS A 70 13.16 6.73 4.40
N LEU A 71 13.88 6.76 5.53
CA LEU A 71 14.02 5.60 6.41
C LEU A 71 12.67 5.24 7.04
N ASP A 72 11.92 6.24 7.51
CA ASP A 72 10.56 6.06 8.02
C ASP A 72 9.58 5.59 6.95
N VAL A 73 9.69 6.13 5.73
CA VAL A 73 8.88 5.70 4.58
C VAL A 73 9.09 4.21 4.30
N PHE A 74 10.34 3.77 4.13
CA PHE A 74 10.64 2.36 3.85
C PHE A 74 10.28 1.46 5.05
N ALA A 75 10.62 1.86 6.27
CA ALA A 75 10.28 1.11 7.47
C ALA A 75 8.75 0.93 7.60
N SER A 76 7.97 1.97 7.29
CA SER A 76 6.52 1.94 7.32
C SER A 76 5.92 1.02 6.24
N ILE A 77 6.45 1.06 5.01
CA ILE A 77 6.04 0.16 3.92
C ILE A 77 6.34 -1.30 4.31
N VAL A 78 7.56 -1.59 4.77
CA VAL A 78 7.97 -2.94 5.19
C VAL A 78 7.12 -3.42 6.36
N ASN A 79 6.88 -2.56 7.37
CA ASN A 79 6.07 -2.92 8.52
C ASN A 79 4.61 -3.24 8.13
N TYR A 80 4.02 -2.45 7.21
CA TYR A 80 2.72 -2.76 6.63
C TYR A 80 2.76 -4.14 5.96
N LEU A 81 3.66 -4.35 4.99
CA LEU A 81 3.74 -5.59 4.21
C LEU A 81 3.88 -6.82 5.11
N ARG A 82 4.78 -6.79 6.10
CA ARG A 82 4.95 -7.88 7.09
C ARG A 82 3.66 -8.15 7.87
N LYS A 83 3.01 -7.10 8.40
CA LYS A 83 1.79 -7.25 9.21
C LYS A 83 0.60 -7.74 8.40
N VAL A 84 0.51 -7.39 7.13
CA VAL A 84 -0.63 -7.78 6.28
C VAL A 84 -0.44 -9.12 5.55
N GLY A 85 0.68 -9.81 5.79
CA GLY A 85 0.88 -11.20 5.40
C GLY A 85 1.92 -11.45 4.31
N TRP A 86 2.79 -10.49 4.00
CA TRP A 86 3.87 -10.70 3.05
C TRP A 86 4.77 -11.87 3.47
N ARG A 87 5.07 -12.76 2.54
CA ARG A 87 5.94 -13.92 2.73
C ARG A 87 7.29 -13.67 2.06
N PRO A 88 8.37 -13.41 2.82
CA PRO A 88 9.71 -13.26 2.25
C PRO A 88 10.10 -14.47 1.39
N GLY A 89 10.76 -14.23 0.27
CA GLY A 89 11.18 -15.29 -0.67
C GLY A 89 10.09 -15.83 -1.60
N LEU A 90 8.80 -15.59 -1.31
CA LEU A 90 7.73 -15.91 -2.24
C LEU A 90 7.59 -14.80 -3.28
N ARG A 91 7.66 -15.14 -4.57
CA ARG A 91 7.41 -14.17 -5.65
C ARG A 91 5.97 -13.68 -5.61
N TRP A 92 5.67 -12.48 -6.10
CA TRP A 92 4.29 -12.01 -6.23
C TRP A 92 3.51 -12.85 -7.25
N GLY A 93 4.19 -13.33 -8.29
CA GLY A 93 3.65 -14.11 -9.40
C GLY A 93 4.66 -14.26 -10.51
N ASP A 94 4.27 -15.01 -11.53
CA ASP A 94 5.10 -15.33 -12.70
C ASP A 94 4.26 -15.23 -13.97
N GLU A 95 4.89 -14.79 -15.07
CA GLU A 95 4.27 -14.85 -16.39
C GLU A 95 4.15 -16.31 -16.84
N VAL A 96 2.99 -16.66 -17.40
CA VAL A 96 2.66 -18.00 -17.88
C VAL A 96 2.11 -17.92 -19.29
N ALA A 97 2.08 -19.06 -19.99
CA ALA A 97 1.50 -19.13 -21.33
C ALA A 97 0.04 -18.61 -21.34
N PRO A 98 -0.43 -17.90 -22.38
CA PRO A 98 -1.76 -17.28 -22.41
C PRO A 98 -2.93 -18.25 -22.09
N GLY A 99 -2.82 -19.49 -22.57
CA GLY A 99 -3.79 -20.57 -22.35
C GLY A 99 -3.64 -21.34 -21.04
N ALA A 100 -2.69 -20.98 -20.18
CA ALA A 100 -2.46 -21.65 -18.90
C ALA A 100 -3.74 -21.59 -18.03
N GLN A 101 -3.97 -22.66 -17.28
CA GLN A 101 -5.03 -22.72 -16.28
C GLN A 101 -4.43 -22.49 -14.89
N ALA A 102 -5.25 -21.99 -13.97
CA ALA A 102 -4.80 -21.72 -12.61
C ALA A 102 -4.30 -23.01 -11.96
N GLY A 103 -3.04 -23.01 -11.51
CA GLY A 103 -2.43 -24.10 -10.75
C GLY A 103 -2.07 -23.66 -9.32
N GLY A 104 -1.99 -24.59 -8.37
CA GLY A 104 -1.36 -24.34 -7.07
C GLY A 104 -1.98 -23.21 -6.22
N GLY A 105 -3.32 -23.10 -6.16
CA GLY A 105 -4.03 -22.22 -5.21
C GLY A 105 -4.02 -20.71 -5.52
N GLY A 106 -3.30 -20.27 -6.57
CA GLY A 106 -3.33 -18.91 -7.07
C GLY A 106 -4.35 -18.71 -8.21
N ARG A 107 -4.64 -17.45 -8.58
CA ARG A 107 -5.44 -17.11 -9.77
C ARG A 107 -4.57 -16.66 -10.94
N ILE A 108 -5.10 -16.76 -12.15
CA ILE A 108 -4.48 -16.14 -13.33
C ILE A 108 -5.10 -14.77 -13.59
N VAL A 109 -4.24 -13.76 -13.75
CA VAL A 109 -4.63 -12.41 -14.17
C VAL A 109 -4.27 -12.21 -15.64
N ARG A 110 -5.23 -11.72 -16.43
CA ARG A 110 -5.08 -11.46 -17.87
C ARG A 110 -5.43 -10.00 -18.19
N PRO A 111 -4.47 -9.07 -18.08
CA PRO A 111 -4.75 -7.64 -18.23
C PRO A 111 -5.28 -7.24 -19.62
N ALA A 112 -5.00 -8.04 -20.65
CA ALA A 112 -5.44 -7.82 -22.03
C ALA A 112 -6.36 -8.93 -22.58
N GLY A 113 -7.05 -9.65 -21.69
CA GLY A 113 -7.95 -10.75 -22.08
C GLY A 113 -7.22 -12.05 -22.46
N THR A 114 -7.98 -13.01 -22.99
CA THR A 114 -7.54 -14.41 -23.18
C THR A 114 -6.40 -14.61 -24.19
N GLY A 115 -6.21 -13.68 -25.12
CA GLY A 115 -5.11 -13.70 -26.10
C GLY A 115 -3.87 -12.89 -25.69
N GLY A 116 -3.92 -12.21 -24.54
CA GLY A 116 -2.82 -11.39 -24.04
C GLY A 116 -1.93 -12.13 -23.04
N PRO A 117 -0.97 -11.41 -22.42
CA PRO A 117 -0.15 -11.93 -21.35
C PRO A 117 -1.00 -12.47 -20.20
N ALA A 118 -0.54 -13.57 -19.59
CA ALA A 118 -1.19 -14.20 -18.45
C ALA A 118 -0.19 -14.34 -17.30
N TYR A 119 -0.65 -14.08 -16.08
CA TYR A 119 0.22 -14.12 -14.89
C TYR A 119 -0.41 -15.01 -13.82
N GLN A 120 0.31 -16.06 -13.40
CA GLN A 120 -0.07 -16.87 -12.25
C GLN A 120 0.36 -16.12 -10.97
N THR A 121 -0.62 -15.77 -10.14
CA THR A 121 -0.41 -14.99 -8.92
C THR A 121 -0.17 -15.87 -7.69
N THR A 122 0.46 -15.32 -6.65
CA THR A 122 0.65 -15.99 -5.35
C THR A 122 -0.06 -15.25 -4.21
N GLU A 123 0.14 -15.70 -2.98
CA GLU A 123 -0.30 -14.99 -1.77
C GLU A 123 0.29 -13.57 -1.66
N ASN A 124 1.50 -13.34 -2.15
CA ASN A 124 2.11 -12.00 -2.12
C ASN A 124 1.41 -11.03 -3.08
N PHE A 125 0.82 -11.50 -4.18
CA PHE A 125 -0.04 -10.66 -5.01
C PHE A 125 -1.29 -10.19 -4.24
N LYS A 126 -1.89 -11.08 -3.45
CA LYS A 126 -3.04 -10.74 -2.59
C LYS A 126 -2.66 -9.67 -1.57
N VAL A 127 -1.44 -9.72 -1.04
CA VAL A 127 -0.91 -8.68 -0.14
C VAL A 127 -0.82 -7.33 -0.83
N ILE A 128 -0.32 -7.26 -2.06
CA ILE A 128 -0.29 -6.00 -2.84
C ILE A 128 -1.70 -5.44 -3.06
N LEU A 129 -2.69 -6.32 -3.31
CA LEU A 129 -4.09 -5.92 -3.44
C LEU A 129 -4.71 -5.36 -2.15
N ARG A 130 -4.12 -5.61 -0.98
CA ARG A 130 -4.56 -4.96 0.28
C ARG A 130 -4.14 -3.50 0.34
N TRP A 131 -3.07 -3.13 -0.37
CA TRP A 131 -2.65 -1.73 -0.51
C TRP A 131 -3.61 -0.96 -1.41
N ASN A 132 -3.92 -1.55 -2.57
CA ASN A 132 -4.90 -1.04 -3.52
C ASN A 132 -5.56 -2.21 -4.26
N GLN A 133 -6.89 -2.30 -4.18
CA GLN A 133 -7.71 -3.37 -4.77
C GLN A 133 -7.82 -3.23 -6.30
N SER A 134 -6.69 -3.35 -7.02
CA SER A 134 -6.63 -3.26 -8.48
C SER A 134 -5.58 -4.21 -9.06
N ASP A 135 -5.99 -5.05 -10.01
CA ASP A 135 -5.12 -6.01 -10.69
C ASP A 135 -4.04 -5.30 -11.50
N PHE A 136 -4.38 -4.20 -12.16
CA PHE A 136 -3.42 -3.38 -12.90
C PHE A 136 -2.38 -2.75 -11.98
N PHE A 137 -2.80 -2.25 -10.83
CA PHE A 137 -1.89 -1.72 -9.83
C PHE A 137 -0.94 -2.82 -9.32
N ALA A 138 -1.49 -3.96 -8.93
CA ALA A 138 -0.69 -5.04 -8.36
C ALA A 138 0.29 -5.64 -9.39
N LEU A 139 -0.13 -5.79 -10.65
CA LEU A 139 0.76 -6.18 -11.74
C LEU A 139 1.85 -5.14 -11.99
N ALA A 140 1.50 -3.85 -12.02
CA ALA A 140 2.49 -2.80 -12.22
C ALA A 140 3.55 -2.79 -11.11
N VAL A 141 3.14 -2.95 -9.85
CA VAL A 141 4.06 -3.07 -8.71
C VAL A 141 4.96 -4.31 -8.84
N GLY A 142 4.38 -5.46 -9.15
CA GLY A 142 5.13 -6.71 -9.31
C GLY A 142 6.16 -6.65 -10.43
N LEU A 143 5.72 -6.26 -11.63
CA LEU A 143 6.58 -6.14 -12.82
C LEU A 143 7.65 -5.07 -12.65
N LEU A 144 7.33 -3.93 -12.03
CA LEU A 144 8.32 -2.90 -11.72
C LEU A 144 9.36 -3.40 -10.71
N SER A 145 8.91 -4.13 -9.67
CA SER A 145 9.82 -4.72 -8.68
C SER A 145 10.79 -5.71 -9.31
N ASP A 146 10.31 -6.58 -10.21
CA ASP A 146 11.17 -7.52 -10.94
C ASP A 146 12.20 -6.78 -11.80
N ARG A 147 11.81 -5.68 -12.46
CA ARG A 147 12.73 -4.86 -13.27
C ARG A 147 13.78 -4.10 -12.48
N ILE A 148 13.46 -3.67 -11.25
CA ILE A 148 14.42 -2.97 -10.38
C ILE A 148 15.44 -3.96 -9.80
N ALA A 149 15.05 -5.23 -9.61
CA ALA A 149 15.91 -6.26 -9.02
C ALA A 149 16.79 -7.00 -10.04
N ALA A 150 16.54 -6.80 -11.35
CA ALA A 150 17.32 -7.37 -12.45
C ALA A 150 18.62 -6.59 -12.69
#